data_AF-A0A6B0ZHE9-F1
#
_entry.id   AF-A0A6B0ZHE9-F1
#
_cell.length_a   1.000
_cell.length_b   1.000
_cell.length_c   1.000
_cell.angle_alpha   90.00
_cell.angle_beta   90.00
_cell.angle_gamma   90.00
#
_symmetry.space_group_name_H-M   'P 1'
#
loop_
_entity.id
_entity.type
_entity.pdbx_description
1 polymer ?
#
loop_
_entity_poly.entity_id
_entity_poly.type
_entity_poly.pdbx_seq_one_letter_code
_entity_poly.pdbx_strand_id
1 'polypeptide(L)'
;MSRTIKKVISRRNAAFGSRHDCDLEAFAALVEQPTDAADYPLAVRITQGVPTYDATALAHGPTGDDGHRCSLRAELAAALVDGPGIVLLEGAVPPDAVDRASTVFWDLIAAQHARGGLAGDHFAKPGANDRVWNALEKLAVADPDAFIDYHRSDAVAVACE
;
A
#
# COMPACT_ATOMS: atom_id res chain seq x y z
N MET A 1 38.87 19.88 17.10
CA MET A 1 39.63 18.69 17.51
C MET A 1 38.77 17.46 17.20
N SER A 2 39.06 16.76 16.10
CA SER A 2 38.31 15.58 15.65
C SER A 2 39.10 14.32 16.00
N ARG A 3 38.50 13.41 16.78
CA ARG A 3 39.07 12.10 17.09
C ARG A 3 38.61 11.09 16.05
N THR A 4 39.52 10.72 15.16
CA THR A 4 39.35 9.61 14.21
C THR A 4 39.40 8.28 14.97
N ILE A 5 38.28 7.55 15.00
CA ILE A 5 38.23 6.15 15.45
C ILE A 5 38.60 5.27 14.24
N LYS A 6 39.81 4.69 14.26
CA LYS A 6 40.21 3.66 13.30
C LYS A 6 39.46 2.36 13.60
N LYS A 7 38.52 1.99 12.74
CA LYS A 7 37.83 0.68 12.79
C LYS A 7 38.79 -0.38 12.23
N VAL A 8 39.30 -1.26 13.07
CA VAL A 8 40.00 -2.49 12.64
C VAL A 8 38.93 -3.42 12.06
N ILE A 9 38.88 -3.53 10.73
CA ILE A 9 37.95 -4.44 10.05
C ILE A 9 38.62 -5.80 9.96
N SER A 10 38.20 -6.71 10.85
CA SER A 10 38.44 -8.14 10.69
C SER A 10 37.64 -8.64 9.48
N ARG A 11 38.32 -9.24 8.50
CA ARG A 11 37.68 -9.89 7.33
C ARG A 11 36.98 -11.17 7.78
N ARG A 12 35.78 -11.06 8.36
CA ARG A 12 34.80 -12.14 8.33
C ARG A 12 34.15 -12.15 6.94
N ASN A 13 33.85 -13.33 6.40
CA ASN A 13 33.25 -13.50 5.07
C ASN A 13 32.02 -12.59 4.89
N ALA A 14 32.21 -11.46 4.21
CA ALA A 14 31.22 -10.39 4.04
C ALA A 14 30.03 -10.78 3.13
N ALA A 15 29.94 -12.06 2.72
CA ALA A 15 28.91 -12.55 1.82
C ALA A 15 27.62 -13.00 2.55
N PHE A 16 27.68 -13.26 3.86
CA PHE A 16 26.53 -13.74 4.63
C PHE A 16 26.49 -13.08 6.01
N GLY A 17 25.37 -12.41 6.32
CA GLY A 17 25.11 -11.88 7.66
C GLY A 17 24.83 -13.00 8.67
N SER A 18 25.23 -12.80 9.92
CA SER A 18 24.93 -13.65 11.06
C SER A 18 23.97 -12.95 12.03
N ARG A 19 23.37 -13.68 12.97
CA ARG A 19 22.50 -13.07 14.01
C ARG A 19 23.22 -12.02 14.86
N HIS A 20 24.55 -12.08 14.94
CA HIS A 20 25.35 -11.10 15.68
C HIS A 20 25.56 -9.79 14.92
N ASP A 21 25.23 -9.76 13.63
CA ASP A 21 25.24 -8.54 12.82
C ASP A 21 23.87 -7.83 12.87
N CYS A 22 22.86 -8.43 13.53
CA CYS A 22 21.56 -7.82 13.77
C CYS A 22 21.60 -6.94 15.02
N ASP A 23 21.42 -5.64 14.82
CA ASP A 23 21.24 -4.67 15.89
C ASP A 23 19.75 -4.35 16.05
N LEU A 24 19.13 -4.90 17.10
CA LEU A 24 17.70 -4.71 17.38
C LEU A 24 17.39 -3.29 17.86
N GLU A 25 18.34 -2.62 18.52
CA GLU A 25 18.14 -1.25 19.00
C GLU A 25 18.17 -0.27 17.83
N ALA A 26 19.12 -0.47 16.89
CA ALA A 26 19.15 0.30 15.64
C ALA A 26 17.90 0.04 14.78
N PHE A 27 17.39 -1.19 14.74
CA PHE A 27 16.15 -1.50 14.03
C PHE A 27 14.94 -0.85 14.69
N ALA A 28 14.80 -0.93 16.01
CA ALA A 28 13.72 -0.29 16.75
C ALA A 28 13.73 1.23 16.53
N ALA A 29 14.90 1.87 16.65
CA ALA A 29 15.06 3.30 16.38
C ALA A 29 14.73 3.73 14.94
N LEU A 30 14.80 2.79 13.98
CA LEU A 30 14.39 3.02 12.59
C LEU A 30 12.87 2.87 12.41
N VAL A 31 12.24 1.85 13.00
CA VAL A 31 10.81 1.55 12.75
C VAL A 31 9.85 2.27 13.70
N GLU A 32 10.33 2.76 14.85
CA GLU A 32 9.53 3.50 15.84
C GLU A 32 9.53 5.02 15.59
N GLN A 33 10.01 5.47 14.43
CA GLN A 33 9.99 6.89 14.09
C GLN A 33 8.54 7.38 13.91
N PRO A 34 8.11 8.40 14.66
CA PRO A 34 6.78 8.96 14.49
C PRO A 34 6.68 9.72 13.18
N THR A 35 5.53 9.63 12.55
CA THR A 35 5.20 10.45 11.38
C THR A 35 4.80 11.85 11.85
N ASP A 36 5.57 12.87 11.48
CA ASP A 36 5.27 14.26 11.81
C ASP A 36 4.22 14.83 10.84
N ALA A 37 3.16 15.42 11.37
CA ALA A 37 2.12 16.07 10.56
C ALA A 37 2.65 17.29 9.78
N ALA A 38 3.73 17.91 10.24
CA ALA A 38 4.36 19.02 9.54
C ALA A 38 4.97 18.62 8.19
N ASP A 39 5.36 17.35 8.04
CA ASP A 39 5.92 16.80 6.79
C ASP A 39 4.83 16.42 5.77
N TYR A 40 3.58 16.29 6.22
CA TYR A 40 2.43 15.88 5.40
C TYR A 40 1.27 16.89 5.51
N PRO A 41 1.46 18.16 5.14
CA PRO A 41 0.45 19.20 5.29
C PRO A 41 -0.82 18.98 4.45
N LEU A 42 -0.77 18.13 3.41
CA LEU A 42 -1.93 17.80 2.59
C LEU A 42 -2.73 16.62 3.15
N ALA A 43 -2.22 15.89 4.14
CA ALA A 43 -2.96 14.85 4.85
C ALA A 43 -4.04 15.47 5.75
N VAL A 44 -5.24 14.90 5.75
CA VAL A 44 -6.35 15.35 6.61
C VAL A 44 -6.18 14.90 8.06
N ARG A 45 -5.44 13.81 8.28
CA ARG A 45 -5.04 13.32 9.62
C ARG A 45 -3.89 12.34 9.52
N ILE A 46 -3.21 12.12 10.65
CA ILE A 46 -2.30 10.99 10.84
C ILE A 46 -2.93 10.07 11.90
N THR A 47 -3.11 8.79 11.57
CA THR A 47 -3.63 7.78 12.51
C THR A 47 -2.64 6.65 12.62
N GLN A 48 -2.10 6.40 13.82
CA GLN A 48 -1.10 5.35 14.06
C GLN A 48 0.13 5.45 13.12
N GLY A 49 0.58 6.67 12.82
CA GLY A 49 1.70 6.91 11.88
C GLY A 49 1.32 6.81 10.40
N VAL A 50 0.04 6.69 10.04
CA VAL A 50 -0.41 6.64 8.65
C VAL A 50 -1.04 7.97 8.23
N PRO A 51 -0.42 8.74 7.31
CA PRO A 51 -1.04 9.89 6.67
C PRO A 51 -2.28 9.46 5.91
N THR A 52 -3.39 10.11 6.20
CA THR A 52 -4.68 9.89 5.54
C THR A 52 -5.01 11.07 4.66
N TYR A 53 -5.41 10.81 3.43
CA TYR A 53 -5.82 11.79 2.43
C TYR A 53 -7.28 11.55 2.05
N ASP A 54 -8.03 12.63 1.83
CA ASP A 54 -9.40 12.57 1.35
C ASP A 54 -9.42 12.38 -0.18
N ALA A 55 -9.98 11.27 -0.67
CA ALA A 55 -9.97 10.95 -2.10
C ALA A 55 -10.72 11.96 -2.97
N THR A 56 -11.74 12.64 -2.43
CA THR A 56 -12.48 13.64 -3.19
C THR A 56 -11.65 14.88 -3.44
N ALA A 57 -10.86 15.30 -2.44
CA ALA A 57 -9.88 16.38 -2.58
C ALA A 57 -8.74 16.02 -3.55
N LEU A 58 -8.31 14.75 -3.59
CA LEU A 58 -7.30 14.27 -4.54
C LEU A 58 -7.81 14.28 -6.00
N ALA A 59 -9.05 13.83 -6.21
CA ALA A 59 -9.65 13.72 -7.54
C ALA A 59 -10.15 15.08 -8.09
N HIS A 60 -10.63 15.97 -7.23
CA HIS A 60 -11.30 17.23 -7.60
C HIS A 60 -10.55 18.48 -7.11
N GLY A 61 -9.25 18.38 -6.82
CA GLY A 61 -8.42 19.55 -6.57
C GLY A 61 -8.62 20.62 -7.66
N PRO A 62 -8.42 21.91 -7.36
CA PRO A 62 -8.82 23.00 -8.24
C PRO A 62 -8.36 22.74 -9.68
N THR A 63 -9.33 22.53 -10.57
CA THR A 63 -9.09 22.19 -11.97
C THR A 63 -8.18 23.25 -12.60
N GLY A 64 -6.96 22.86 -12.96
CA GLY A 64 -5.95 23.75 -13.56
C GLY A 64 -4.85 24.26 -12.62
N ASP A 65 -4.82 23.87 -11.34
CA ASP A 65 -3.66 24.13 -10.46
C ASP A 65 -2.65 22.99 -10.52
N ASP A 66 -1.78 23.04 -11.53
CA ASP A 66 -0.66 22.11 -11.70
C ASP A 66 0.28 22.10 -10.48
N GLY A 67 0.39 23.23 -9.77
CA GLY A 67 1.25 23.36 -8.59
C GLY A 67 0.74 22.55 -7.40
N HIS A 68 -0.57 22.58 -7.14
CA HIS A 68 -1.19 21.76 -6.10
C HIS A 68 -1.05 20.26 -6.39
N ARG A 69 -1.32 19.85 -7.64
CA ARG A 69 -1.17 18.43 -8.06
C ARG A 69 0.27 17.94 -7.93
N CYS A 70 1.25 18.76 -8.31
CA CYS A 70 2.66 18.39 -8.17
C CYS A 70 3.08 18.28 -6.69
N SER A 71 2.63 19.22 -5.85
CA SER A 71 2.91 19.19 -4.40
C SER A 71 2.34 17.93 -3.76
N LEU A 72 1.11 17.56 -4.13
CA LEU A 72 0.46 16.35 -3.66
C LEU A 72 1.20 15.07 -4.07
N ARG A 73 1.53 14.92 -5.36
CA ARG A 73 2.30 13.77 -5.84
C ARG A 73 3.68 13.68 -5.16
N ALA A 74 4.34 14.82 -4.96
CA ALA A 74 5.62 14.87 -4.26
C ALA A 74 5.49 14.42 -2.79
N GLU A 75 4.44 14.84 -2.09
CA GLU A 75 4.16 14.43 -0.72
C GLU A 75 3.83 12.93 -0.62
N LEU A 76 2.97 12.41 -1.51
CA LEU A 76 2.67 10.98 -1.60
C LEU A 76 3.92 10.14 -1.90
N ALA A 77 4.76 10.60 -2.83
CA ALA A 77 6.03 9.95 -3.15
C ALA A 77 6.99 9.96 -1.95
N ALA A 78 7.12 11.10 -1.26
CA ALA A 78 7.93 11.19 -0.04
C ALA A 78 7.44 10.21 1.03
N ALA A 79 6.11 10.13 1.25
CA ALA A 79 5.53 9.20 2.21
C ALA A 79 5.86 7.73 1.90
N LEU A 80 5.85 7.35 0.61
CA LEU A 80 6.07 5.98 0.16
C LEU A 80 7.55 5.59 0.06
N VAL A 81 8.44 6.54 -0.29
CA VAL A 81 9.87 6.26 -0.54
C VAL A 81 10.70 6.42 0.73
N ASP A 82 10.56 7.56 1.41
CA ASP A 82 11.44 7.96 2.53
C ASP A 82 10.70 8.06 3.86
N GLY A 83 9.37 8.11 3.82
CA GLY A 83 8.50 8.31 4.97
C GLY A 83 7.93 7.01 5.57
N PRO A 84 6.67 7.01 6.05
CA PRO A 84 6.06 5.85 6.72
C PRO A 84 5.89 4.61 5.82
N GLY A 85 6.10 4.71 4.51
CA GLY A 85 5.96 3.62 3.55
C GLY A 85 4.51 3.22 3.26
N ILE A 86 3.54 3.97 3.80
CA ILE A 86 2.11 3.72 3.66
C ILE A 86 1.33 5.03 3.70
N VAL A 87 0.27 5.11 2.90
CA VAL A 87 -0.73 6.18 2.94
C VAL A 87 -2.13 5.56 2.94
N LEU A 88 -3.10 6.29 3.47
CA LEU A 88 -4.51 5.92 3.40
C LEU A 88 -5.25 6.90 2.50
N LEU A 89 -5.97 6.38 1.50
CA LEU A 89 -6.85 7.18 0.64
C LEU A 89 -8.31 6.93 1.08
N GLU A 90 -8.86 7.83 1.87
CA GLU A 90 -10.21 7.69 2.41
C GLU A 90 -11.25 7.98 1.33
N GLY A 91 -12.17 7.04 1.10
CA GLY A 91 -13.19 7.18 0.06
C GLY A 91 -12.66 6.97 -1.37
N ALA A 92 -11.52 6.29 -1.55
CA ALA A 92 -10.91 6.09 -2.87
C ALA A 92 -11.79 5.29 -3.85
N VAL A 93 -12.62 4.38 -3.36
CA VAL A 93 -13.56 3.59 -4.17
C VAL A 93 -14.96 3.75 -3.59
N PRO A 94 -15.99 4.05 -4.41
CA PRO A 94 -17.36 4.16 -3.95
C PRO A 94 -17.87 2.84 -3.32
N PRO A 95 -18.62 2.88 -2.20
CA PRO A 95 -19.11 1.67 -1.53
C PRO A 95 -19.95 0.74 -2.42
N ASP A 96 -20.77 1.29 -3.31
CA ASP A 96 -21.59 0.54 -4.26
C ASP A 96 -20.75 -0.21 -5.31
N ALA A 97 -19.65 0.39 -5.77
CA ALA A 97 -18.69 -0.28 -6.63
C ALA A 97 -17.97 -1.44 -5.90
N VAL A 98 -17.61 -1.23 -4.62
CA VAL A 98 -17.03 -2.29 -3.76
C VAL A 98 -18.02 -3.43 -3.56
N ASP A 99 -19.28 -3.13 -3.25
CA ASP A 99 -20.32 -4.13 -3.00
C ASP A 99 -20.57 -4.97 -4.27
N ARG A 100 -20.71 -4.33 -5.44
CA ARG A 100 -20.91 -5.03 -6.72
C ARG A 100 -19.72 -5.94 -7.06
N ALA A 101 -18.49 -5.45 -6.96
CA ALA A 101 -17.31 -6.26 -7.19
C ALA A 101 -17.21 -7.43 -6.19
N SER A 102 -17.56 -7.19 -4.93
CA SER A 102 -17.57 -8.23 -3.88
C SER A 102 -18.57 -9.34 -4.19
N THR A 103 -19.78 -9.01 -4.65
CA THR A 103 -20.77 -10.02 -5.11
C THR A 103 -20.19 -10.90 -6.22
N VAL A 104 -19.56 -10.31 -7.24
CA VAL A 104 -18.95 -11.07 -8.34
C VAL A 104 -17.83 -11.99 -7.82
N PHE A 105 -16.97 -11.50 -6.92
CA PHE A 105 -15.92 -12.34 -6.35
C PHE A 105 -16.46 -13.47 -5.48
N TRP A 106 -17.54 -13.24 -4.72
CA TRP A 106 -18.18 -14.32 -3.95
C TRP A 106 -18.74 -15.42 -4.85
N ASP A 107 -19.36 -15.05 -5.97
CA ASP A 107 -19.86 -16.03 -6.95
C ASP A 107 -18.70 -16.81 -7.60
N LEU A 108 -17.60 -16.14 -7.93
CA LEU A 108 -16.39 -16.78 -8.46
C LEU A 108 -15.78 -17.77 -7.46
N ILE A 109 -15.70 -17.40 -6.18
CA ILE A 109 -15.18 -18.26 -5.11
C ILE A 109 -16.08 -19.48 -4.93
N ALA A 110 -17.40 -19.30 -4.87
CA ALA A 110 -18.36 -20.40 -4.76
C ALA A 110 -18.24 -21.38 -5.94
N ALA A 111 -18.06 -20.86 -7.17
CA ALA A 111 -17.83 -21.70 -8.34
C ALA A 111 -16.49 -22.45 -8.30
N GLN A 112 -15.44 -21.87 -7.72
CA GLN A 112 -14.16 -22.55 -7.51
C GLN A 112 -14.28 -23.71 -6.52
N HIS A 113 -15.00 -23.49 -5.40
CA HIS A 113 -15.28 -24.54 -4.42
C HIS A 113 -16.08 -25.70 -5.02
N ALA A 114 -17.12 -25.40 -5.79
CA ALA A 114 -17.97 -26.41 -6.43
C ALA A 114 -17.20 -27.31 -7.42
N ARG A 115 -16.11 -26.81 -8.02
CA ARG A 115 -15.23 -27.57 -8.93
C ARG A 115 -14.19 -28.43 -8.19
N GLY A 116 -14.14 -28.39 -6.85
CA GLY A 116 -13.24 -29.19 -6.04
C GLY A 116 -11.77 -28.72 -6.04
N GLY A 117 -11.51 -27.46 -6.42
CA GLY A 117 -10.16 -26.90 -6.36
C GLY A 117 -9.76 -26.54 -4.93
N LEU A 118 -8.70 -27.16 -4.39
CA LEU A 118 -8.04 -26.65 -3.19
C LEU A 118 -7.27 -25.37 -3.55
N ALA A 119 -7.92 -24.22 -3.42
CA ALA A 119 -7.31 -22.92 -3.62
C ALA A 119 -7.10 -22.23 -2.26
N GLY A 120 -6.00 -22.56 -1.59
CA GLY A 120 -5.52 -21.79 -0.45
C GLY A 120 -4.45 -20.77 -0.86
N ASP A 121 -4.15 -19.83 0.02
CA ASP A 121 -2.87 -19.14 -0.02
C ASP A 121 -1.78 -19.96 0.69
N HIS A 122 -0.51 -19.57 0.56
CA HIS A 122 0.60 -20.23 1.25
C HIS A 122 0.78 -19.75 2.69
N PHE A 123 -0.09 -18.84 3.16
CA PHE A 123 0.11 -18.07 4.38
C PHE A 123 -0.74 -18.59 5.54
N ALA A 124 -1.84 -19.29 5.25
CA ALA A 124 -2.73 -19.88 6.24
C ALA A 124 -2.90 -21.39 6.08
N LYS A 125 -3.62 -22.00 7.03
CA LYS A 125 -4.02 -23.41 6.93
C LYS A 125 -4.86 -23.58 5.64
N PRO A 126 -4.73 -24.70 4.90
CA PRO A 126 -5.54 -24.94 3.71
C PRO A 126 -7.04 -24.74 3.98
N GLY A 127 -7.70 -23.95 3.14
CA GLY A 127 -9.12 -23.60 3.28
C GLY A 127 -9.45 -22.47 4.26
N ALA A 128 -8.45 -21.86 4.92
CA ALA A 128 -8.69 -20.68 5.76
C ALA A 128 -8.86 -19.39 4.96
N ASN A 129 -8.19 -19.28 3.81
CA ASN A 129 -8.22 -18.13 2.92
C ASN A 129 -8.58 -18.58 1.50
N ASP A 130 -9.50 -17.86 0.88
CA ASP A 130 -9.82 -18.01 -0.54
C ASP A 130 -8.88 -17.16 -1.41
N ARG A 131 -8.62 -17.64 -2.62
CA ARG A 131 -7.82 -16.90 -3.60
C ARG A 131 -8.39 -17.00 -5.01
N VAL A 132 -8.67 -15.84 -5.59
CA VAL A 132 -9.05 -15.71 -6.99
C VAL A 132 -7.81 -15.35 -7.81
N TRP A 133 -7.19 -16.34 -8.46
CA TRP A 133 -6.11 -16.07 -9.42
C TRP A 133 -6.65 -15.35 -10.66
N ASN A 134 -5.88 -14.41 -11.22
CA ASN A 134 -6.28 -13.60 -12.38
C ASN A 134 -7.60 -12.83 -12.16
N ALA A 135 -7.70 -12.16 -11.01
CA ALA A 135 -8.91 -11.47 -10.57
C ALA A 135 -9.38 -10.37 -11.53
N LEU A 136 -8.45 -9.62 -12.13
CA LEU A 136 -8.75 -8.55 -13.10
C LEU A 136 -9.51 -9.07 -14.31
N GLU A 137 -8.97 -10.08 -15.00
CA GLU A 137 -9.63 -10.66 -16.18
C GLU A 137 -10.96 -11.31 -15.80
N LYS A 138 -11.00 -12.06 -14.69
CA LYS A 138 -12.23 -12.73 -14.26
C LYS A 138 -13.34 -11.75 -13.91
N LEU A 139 -13.04 -10.65 -13.23
CA LEU A 139 -14.01 -9.60 -12.96
C LEU A 139 -14.47 -8.96 -14.27
N ALA A 140 -13.53 -8.57 -15.16
CA ALA A 140 -13.85 -7.95 -16.44
C ALA A 140 -14.74 -8.83 -17.34
N VAL A 141 -14.53 -10.15 -17.35
CA VAL A 141 -15.33 -11.10 -18.14
C VAL A 141 -16.70 -11.36 -17.50
N ALA A 142 -16.76 -11.45 -16.16
CA ALA A 142 -18.00 -11.74 -15.45
C ALA A 142 -18.94 -10.53 -15.39
N ASP A 143 -18.40 -9.33 -15.14
CA ASP A 143 -19.15 -8.08 -15.06
C ASP A 143 -18.24 -6.88 -15.48
N PRO A 144 -18.30 -6.47 -16.76
CA PRO A 144 -17.49 -5.36 -17.28
C PRO A 144 -17.74 -4.03 -16.60
N ASP A 145 -18.98 -3.73 -16.19
CA ASP A 145 -19.30 -2.47 -15.54
C ASP A 145 -18.73 -2.45 -14.12
N ALA A 146 -18.85 -3.56 -13.38
CA ALA A 146 -18.23 -3.69 -12.06
C ALA A 146 -16.71 -3.55 -12.14
N PHE A 147 -16.08 -4.10 -13.19
CA PHE A 147 -14.66 -3.93 -13.42
C PHE A 147 -14.28 -2.45 -13.58
N ILE A 148 -15.01 -1.72 -14.44
CA ILE A 148 -14.77 -0.28 -14.68
C ILE A 148 -15.01 0.51 -13.40
N ASP A 149 -16.16 0.33 -12.75
CA ASP A 149 -16.55 1.10 -11.56
C ASP A 149 -15.60 0.90 -10.38
N TYR A 150 -15.12 -0.33 -10.18
CA TYR A 150 -14.19 -0.64 -9.10
C TYR A 150 -12.78 -0.10 -9.35
N HIS A 151 -12.31 -0.09 -10.61
CA HIS A 151 -10.94 0.29 -10.95
C HIS A 151 -10.77 1.74 -11.40
N ARG A 152 -11.85 2.50 -11.65
CA ARG A 152 -11.79 3.92 -12.08
C ARG A 152 -11.47 4.92 -10.96
N SER A 153 -10.71 4.52 -9.94
CA SER A 153 -10.37 5.40 -8.83
C SER A 153 -9.32 6.45 -9.24
N ASP A 154 -9.78 7.69 -9.44
CA ASP A 154 -8.89 8.83 -9.74
C ASP A 154 -7.87 9.07 -8.61
N ALA A 155 -8.25 8.84 -7.36
CA ALA A 155 -7.35 8.98 -6.21
C ALA A 155 -6.20 7.97 -6.26
N VAL A 156 -6.49 6.71 -6.61
CA VAL A 156 -5.44 5.69 -6.81
C VAL A 156 -4.58 6.04 -8.01
N ALA A 157 -5.18 6.54 -9.10
CA ALA A 157 -4.44 6.98 -10.28
C ALA A 157 -3.43 8.08 -9.93
N VAL A 158 -3.83 9.11 -9.18
CA VAL A 158 -2.94 10.19 -8.74
C VAL A 158 -1.77 9.67 -7.89
N ALA A 159 -2.00 8.67 -7.03
CA ALA A 159 -0.95 8.07 -6.22
C ALA A 159 0.05 7.22 -7.03
N CYS A 160 -0.27 6.89 -8.29
CA CYS A 160 0.55 6.05 -9.17
C CYS A 160 1.29 6.83 -10.27
N GLU A 161 1.17 8.17 -10.30
CA GLU A 161 1.81 9.08 -11.28
C GLU A 161 3.10 9.71 -10.74
#